data_AF-A0AAP5HGU4-F1
#
_entry.id   AF-A0AAP5HGU4-F1
#
_cell.length_a   1.000
_cell.length_b   1.000
_cell.length_c   1.000
_cell.angle_alpha   90.00
_cell.angle_beta   90.00
_cell.angle_gamma   90.00
#
_symmetry.space_group_name_H-M   'P 1'
#
loop_
_entity.id
_entity.type
_entity.pdbx_description
1 polymer ?
#
loop_
_entity_poly.entity_id
_entity_poly.type
_entity_poly.pdbx_seq_one_letter_code
_entity_poly.pdbx_strand_id
1 'polypeptide(L)'
;MSLRDLLERYRSESASEREKGGYFEKLVRVWLQHAPTQRDLYRQVMGYGEWARSQGLDARDTGIDLVAELADAPGEWCAIQCKFYAEGHRIQRADIDSFFTASGRRPFVRRLIVDTTGVPWSSHAESALEGQSIDTKRVGLSDIEDSGIDWTAFSATEKVQLLARKQPRPHQVEALAAVRAGLAEADRGKLIMACGTGKTYTALHIAESMIGKGGRVLFLVPSLSLMSQTIREWSIDSTIPLRSFAVCSDSQVGVRKAADGDVADIDVHDLEIPASTRAADFAARAKLDDPDKLTVVFSTYQSIQAVSSAQLDHGLPDFDLIVCDEAHRTTGVTLAGEEDSNFVRVHDAAYIRGKKRLYMTATPRIFGEAVRKTADDADAVLCSMDDPALFGETLFTRNFSWAVQKGLLTDYKVIVLAVDEAAVSSGVQRLLADENNELKLDDATKIIGCYKALTKADLRADIASDTVKSH
;
A
#
# COMPACT_ATOMS: atom_id res chain seq x y z
N MET A 1 24.54 11.05 5.35
CA MET A 1 23.54 11.39 6.39
C MET A 1 22.20 10.95 5.86
N SER A 2 21.47 10.16 6.63
CA SER A 2 20.10 9.75 6.31
C SER A 2 19.15 10.96 6.29
N LEU A 3 17.90 10.77 5.86
CA LEU A 3 16.89 11.83 5.97
C LEU A 3 16.69 12.26 7.44
N ARG A 4 16.69 11.31 8.38
CA ARG A 4 16.56 11.61 9.81
C ARG A 4 17.70 12.47 10.33
N ASP A 5 18.93 12.16 9.93
CA ASP A 5 20.11 12.96 10.29
C ASP A 5 20.00 14.38 9.74
N LEU A 6 19.51 14.54 8.50
CA LEU A 6 19.27 15.84 7.88
C LEU A 6 18.21 16.65 8.65
N LEU A 7 17.10 16.02 9.03
CA LEU A 7 16.05 16.67 9.81
C LEU A 7 16.55 17.08 11.21
N GLU A 8 17.34 16.24 11.86
CA GLU A 8 17.92 16.56 13.16
C GLU A 8 18.92 17.72 13.07
N ARG A 9 19.68 17.77 11.98
CA ARG A 9 20.53 18.91 11.65
C ARG A 9 19.71 20.20 11.48
N TYR A 10 18.59 20.15 10.74
CA TYR A 10 17.70 21.31 10.63
C TYR A 10 17.17 21.76 11.98
N ARG A 11 16.82 20.84 12.89
CA ARG A 11 16.34 21.20 14.24
C ARG A 11 17.42 21.87 15.09
N SER A 12 18.66 21.37 15.03
CA SER A 12 19.77 21.83 15.87
C SER A 12 20.46 23.09 15.36
N GLU A 13 20.53 23.30 14.04
CA GLU A 13 21.21 24.45 13.43
C GLU A 13 20.31 25.68 13.21
N SER A 14 18.99 25.53 13.36
CA SER A 14 18.05 26.65 13.17
C SER A 14 18.13 27.67 14.30
N ALA A 15 18.26 28.96 13.96
CA ALA A 15 18.25 30.05 14.93
C ALA A 15 16.83 30.47 15.35
N SER A 16 15.79 30.04 14.61
CA SER A 16 14.39 30.34 14.93
C SER A 16 13.43 29.27 14.41
N GLU A 17 12.22 29.23 14.98
CA GLU A 17 11.13 28.36 14.50
C GLU A 17 10.76 28.63 13.04
N ARG A 18 10.84 29.90 12.60
CA ARG A 18 10.58 30.29 11.21
C ARG A 18 11.62 29.72 10.25
N GLU A 19 12.89 29.77 10.63
CA GLU A 19 13.98 29.20 9.83
C GLU A 19 13.87 27.68 9.75
N LYS A 20 13.58 27.05 10.89
CA LYS A 20 13.33 25.61 11.01
C LYS A 20 12.20 25.16 10.07
N GLY A 21 11.08 25.88 10.09
CA GLY A 21 9.96 25.66 9.16
C GLY A 21 10.37 25.79 7.70
N GLY A 22 11.10 26.85 7.35
CA GLY A 22 11.59 27.08 5.99
C GLY A 22 12.50 25.96 5.45
N TYR A 23 13.34 25.35 6.30
CA TYR A 23 14.14 24.18 5.88
C TYR A 23 13.26 22.98 5.53
N PHE A 24 12.22 22.72 6.32
CA PHE A 24 11.30 21.63 6.04
C PHE A 24 10.42 21.91 4.82
N GLU A 25 9.94 23.15 4.64
CA GLU A 25 9.24 23.57 3.41
C GLU A 25 10.09 23.35 2.15
N LYS A 26 11.39 23.67 2.19
CA LYS A 26 12.32 23.39 1.08
C LYS A 26 12.39 21.89 0.78
N LEU A 27 12.44 21.06 1.82
CA LEU A 27 12.50 19.61 1.68
C LEU A 27 11.20 19.04 1.09
N VAL A 28 10.04 19.49 1.58
CA VAL A 28 8.72 19.08 1.06
C VAL A 28 8.55 19.52 -0.39
N ARG A 29 9.02 20.72 -0.76
CA ARG A 29 9.03 21.17 -2.15
C ARG A 29 9.86 20.25 -3.05
N VAL A 30 11.06 19.86 -2.61
CA VAL A 30 11.91 18.89 -3.33
C VAL A 30 11.19 17.55 -3.52
N TRP A 31 10.55 17.04 -2.47
CA TRP A 31 9.78 15.81 -2.55
C TRP A 31 8.63 15.93 -3.56
N LEU A 32 7.80 16.96 -3.49
CA LEU A 32 6.67 17.18 -4.43
C LEU A 32 7.13 17.30 -5.90
N GLN A 33 8.29 17.91 -6.14
CA GLN A 33 8.81 18.15 -7.49
C GLN A 33 9.53 16.95 -8.11
N HIS A 34 10.05 16.03 -7.29
CA HIS A 34 10.97 15.00 -7.77
C HIS A 34 10.56 13.56 -7.44
N ALA A 35 9.80 13.33 -6.36
CA ALA A 35 9.36 11.99 -6.00
C ALA A 35 8.54 11.37 -7.14
N PRO A 36 8.79 10.12 -7.55
CA PRO A 36 8.09 9.50 -8.68
C PRO A 36 6.57 9.44 -8.51
N THR A 37 6.07 9.35 -7.28
CA THR A 37 4.62 9.36 -6.99
C THR A 37 3.99 10.76 -7.04
N GLN A 38 4.78 11.83 -6.99
CA GLN A 38 4.29 13.22 -6.85
C GLN A 38 4.58 14.10 -8.06
N ARG A 39 5.75 13.95 -8.70
CA ARG A 39 6.25 14.90 -9.72
C ARG A 39 5.30 15.14 -10.89
N ASP A 40 4.49 14.14 -11.23
CA ASP A 40 3.54 14.18 -12.35
C ASP A 40 2.14 14.69 -11.94
N LEU A 41 1.90 14.91 -10.65
CA LEU A 41 0.63 15.42 -10.12
C LEU A 41 0.54 16.95 -10.15
N TYR A 42 1.69 17.64 -10.20
CA TYR A 42 1.78 19.08 -10.04
C TYR A 42 2.57 19.72 -11.18
N ARG A 43 2.08 20.85 -11.72
CA ARG A 43 2.81 21.64 -12.74
C ARG A 43 3.94 22.45 -12.13
N GLN A 44 3.67 23.01 -10.96
CA GLN A 44 4.58 23.87 -10.22
C GLN A 44 4.26 23.83 -8.74
N VAL A 45 5.29 24.04 -7.92
CA VAL A 45 5.22 24.10 -6.47
C VAL A 45 5.98 25.33 -6.00
N MET A 46 5.32 26.19 -5.23
CA MET A 46 5.89 27.46 -4.76
C MET A 46 5.43 27.78 -3.34
N GLY A 47 6.04 28.81 -2.74
CA GLY A 47 5.68 29.23 -1.39
C GLY A 47 4.37 29.99 -1.41
N TYR A 48 3.55 29.87 -0.37
CA TYR A 48 2.28 30.59 -0.31
C TYR A 48 2.46 32.10 -0.48
N GLY A 49 3.47 32.69 0.17
CA GLY A 49 3.73 34.13 0.04
C GLY A 49 4.20 34.57 -1.36
N GLU A 50 4.86 33.69 -2.12
CA GLU A 50 5.21 33.94 -3.52
C GLU A 50 3.96 33.92 -4.40
N TRP A 51 3.16 32.88 -4.24
CA TRP A 51 1.89 32.73 -4.94
C TRP A 51 0.91 33.87 -4.65
N ALA A 52 0.71 34.22 -3.38
CA ALA A 52 -0.22 35.27 -2.98
C ALA A 52 0.12 36.60 -3.65
N ARG A 53 1.42 36.97 -3.69
CA ARG A 53 1.88 38.17 -4.40
C ARG A 53 1.61 38.09 -5.90
N SER A 54 1.82 36.93 -6.52
CA SER A 54 1.51 36.73 -7.95
C SER A 54 0.02 36.90 -8.28
N GLN A 55 -0.85 36.63 -7.30
CA GLN A 55 -2.31 36.79 -7.41
C GLN A 55 -2.81 38.16 -6.94
N GLY A 56 -1.92 39.07 -6.51
CA GLY A 56 -2.30 40.35 -5.91
C GLY A 56 -3.00 40.24 -4.55
N LEU A 57 -2.81 39.13 -3.84
CA LEU A 57 -3.36 38.83 -2.52
C LEU A 57 -2.37 39.19 -1.41
N ASP A 58 -2.88 39.26 -0.18
CA ASP A 58 -2.07 39.43 1.02
C ASP A 58 -1.19 38.19 1.24
N ALA A 59 0.11 38.41 1.43
CA ALA A 59 1.12 37.38 1.59
C ALA A 59 1.46 37.08 3.07
N ARG A 60 0.64 37.57 4.02
CA ARG A 60 0.74 37.19 5.43
C ARG A 60 0.50 35.69 5.62
N ASP A 61 1.10 35.14 6.68
CA ASP A 61 0.91 33.75 7.06
C ASP A 61 -0.56 33.49 7.42
N THR A 62 -1.20 32.61 6.66
CA THR A 62 -2.58 32.16 6.87
C THR A 62 -2.65 30.70 7.34
N GLY A 63 -1.51 30.07 7.63
CA GLY A 63 -1.40 28.64 7.92
C GLY A 63 -1.20 27.75 6.69
N ILE A 64 -0.99 28.34 5.50
CA ILE A 64 -0.62 27.62 4.26
C ILE A 64 0.86 27.93 3.99
N ASP A 65 1.69 26.89 3.89
CA ASP A 65 3.14 27.05 3.74
C ASP A 65 3.54 26.98 2.25
N LEU A 66 3.03 25.97 1.55
CA LEU A 66 3.27 25.76 0.12
C LEU A 66 1.94 25.68 -0.66
N VAL A 67 2.02 25.98 -1.95
CA VAL A 67 0.93 25.73 -2.89
C VAL A 67 1.46 25.03 -4.13
N ALA A 68 0.65 24.14 -4.70
CA ALA A 68 0.98 23.42 -5.91
C ALA A 68 -0.17 23.45 -6.92
N GLU A 69 0.13 23.81 -8.17
CA GLU A 69 -0.89 23.82 -9.23
C GLU A 69 -1.06 22.40 -9.78
N LEU A 70 -2.31 21.94 -9.93
CA LEU A 70 -2.60 20.59 -10.38
C LEU A 70 -2.27 20.40 -11.87
N ALA A 71 -1.60 19.29 -12.20
CA ALA A 71 -1.25 18.94 -13.58
C ALA A 71 -2.48 18.66 -14.45
N ASP A 72 -3.50 18.03 -13.86
CA ASP A 72 -4.73 17.60 -14.52
C ASP A 72 -5.85 18.67 -14.51
N ALA A 73 -5.70 19.73 -13.71
CA ALA A 73 -6.68 20.82 -13.61
C ALA A 73 -5.97 22.19 -13.48
N PRO A 74 -5.56 22.79 -14.62
CA PRO A 74 -4.82 24.05 -14.61
C PRO A 74 -5.63 25.18 -13.97
N GLY A 75 -4.97 25.99 -13.13
CA GLY A 75 -5.62 27.03 -12.34
C GLY A 75 -6.32 26.53 -11.06
N GLU A 76 -6.41 25.22 -10.83
CA GLU A 76 -6.80 24.65 -9.54
C GLU A 76 -5.56 24.30 -8.71
N TRP A 77 -5.65 24.52 -7.39
CA TRP A 77 -4.49 24.47 -6.50
C TRP A 77 -4.66 23.47 -5.36
N CYS A 78 -3.54 22.87 -4.96
CA CYS A 78 -3.38 22.14 -3.72
C CYS A 78 -2.74 23.06 -2.67
N ALA A 79 -3.42 23.25 -1.53
CA ALA A 79 -2.85 23.92 -0.36
C ALA A 79 -2.06 22.91 0.47
N ILE A 80 -0.85 23.27 0.90
CA ILE A 80 0.05 22.35 1.61
C ILE A 80 0.49 22.99 2.93
N GLN A 81 0.42 22.21 4.00
CA GLN A 81 0.92 22.58 5.32
C GLN A 81 2.04 21.63 5.76
N CYS A 82 3.14 22.18 6.27
CA CYS A 82 4.35 21.49 6.67
C CYS A 82 4.51 21.58 8.20
N LYS A 83 4.26 20.47 8.91
CA LYS A 83 4.34 20.37 10.38
C LYS A 83 5.66 19.76 10.83
N PHE A 84 6.66 20.62 11.06
CA PHE A 84 7.99 20.20 11.48
C PHE A 84 8.18 20.15 13.01
N TYR A 85 7.48 19.21 13.65
CA TYR A 85 7.64 18.93 15.08
C TYR A 85 8.63 17.78 15.34
N ALA A 86 9.04 17.62 16.60
CA ALA A 86 9.89 16.51 17.02
C ALA A 86 9.17 15.15 16.86
N GLU A 87 9.94 14.08 16.64
CA GLU A 87 9.42 12.71 16.64
C GLU A 87 8.76 12.43 18.00
N GLY A 88 7.58 11.81 17.99
CA GLY A 88 6.76 11.58 19.18
C GLY A 88 5.78 12.72 19.53
N HIS A 89 5.89 13.89 18.90
CA HIS A 89 4.91 14.96 19.11
C HIS A 89 3.54 14.56 18.54
N ARG A 90 2.49 14.60 19.36
CA ARG A 90 1.15 14.24 18.91
C ARG A 90 0.42 15.47 18.34
N ILE A 91 0.24 15.51 17.02
CA ILE A 91 -0.52 16.57 16.33
C ILE A 91 -1.93 16.70 16.94
N GLN A 92 -2.27 17.94 17.30
CA GLN A 92 -3.56 18.34 17.84
C GLN A 92 -4.40 19.05 16.79
N ARG A 93 -5.72 19.10 17.02
CA ARG A 93 -6.64 19.84 16.15
C ARG A 93 -6.25 21.33 16.01
N ALA A 94 -5.82 21.94 17.11
CA ALA A 94 -5.38 23.34 17.11
C ALA A 94 -4.19 23.59 16.17
N ASP A 95 -3.37 22.58 15.89
CA ASP A 95 -2.23 22.72 14.98
C ASP A 95 -2.70 22.88 13.52
N ILE A 96 -3.87 22.35 13.16
CA ILE A 96 -4.36 22.28 11.77
C ILE A 96 -5.56 23.20 11.49
N ASP A 97 -6.25 23.73 12.51
CA ASP A 97 -7.47 24.54 12.38
C ASP A 97 -7.28 25.79 11.47
N SER A 98 -6.14 26.48 11.57
CA SER A 98 -5.86 27.66 10.73
C SER A 98 -5.74 27.29 9.25
N PHE A 99 -5.09 26.17 8.96
CA PHE A 99 -4.94 25.65 7.60
C PHE A 99 -6.27 25.27 6.99
N PHE A 100 -7.14 24.57 7.72
CA PHE A 100 -8.48 24.22 7.23
C PHE A 100 -9.31 25.47 6.91
N THR A 101 -9.25 26.48 7.77
CA THR A 101 -9.92 27.77 7.56
C THR A 101 -9.42 28.48 6.29
N ALA A 102 -8.09 28.58 6.12
CA ALA A 102 -7.49 29.31 5.00
C ALA A 102 -7.66 28.58 3.66
N SER A 103 -7.48 27.26 3.66
CA SER A 103 -7.59 26.42 2.46
C SER A 103 -9.03 26.04 2.11
N GLY A 104 -10.02 26.40 2.93
CA GLY A 104 -11.45 26.15 2.70
C GLY A 104 -12.10 27.01 1.61
N ARG A 105 -11.32 27.76 0.85
CA ARG A 105 -11.79 28.72 -0.16
C ARG A 105 -11.16 28.40 -1.51
N ARG A 106 -11.87 28.69 -2.60
CA ARG A 106 -11.28 28.72 -3.94
C ARG A 106 -10.05 29.65 -3.94
N PRO A 107 -8.99 29.32 -4.71
CA PRO A 107 -8.93 28.28 -5.75
C PRO A 107 -8.43 26.91 -5.26
N PHE A 108 -8.35 26.68 -3.94
CA PHE A 108 -7.90 25.40 -3.40
C PHE A 108 -8.97 24.31 -3.54
N VAL A 109 -8.58 23.18 -4.12
CA VAL A 109 -9.45 22.01 -4.35
C VAL A 109 -8.84 20.70 -3.83
N ARG A 110 -7.58 20.75 -3.36
CA ARG A 110 -6.91 19.67 -2.63
C ARG A 110 -6.12 20.24 -1.46
N ARG A 111 -5.93 19.43 -0.42
CA ARG A 111 -5.13 19.76 0.75
C ARG A 111 -4.14 18.64 1.03
N LEU A 112 -2.95 19.03 1.47
CA LEU A 112 -1.91 18.11 1.88
C LEU A 112 -1.28 18.59 3.18
N ILE A 113 -1.24 17.73 4.19
CA ILE A 113 -0.56 17.99 5.45
C ILE A 113 0.63 17.03 5.51
N VAL A 114 1.82 17.58 5.69
CA VAL A 114 3.07 16.81 5.75
C VAL A 114 3.67 16.99 7.14
N ASP A 115 3.93 15.90 7.86
CA ASP A 115 4.46 15.95 9.22
C ASP A 115 5.64 15.00 9.45
N THR A 116 6.46 15.32 10.46
CA THR A 116 7.64 14.51 10.85
C THR A 116 7.49 13.82 12.20
N THR A 117 6.26 13.67 12.69
CA THR A 117 6.01 13.26 14.08
C THR A 117 6.10 11.76 14.31
N GLY A 118 5.81 10.96 13.28
CA GLY A 118 5.96 9.50 13.33
C GLY A 118 5.03 8.79 14.33
N VAL A 119 4.03 9.49 14.88
CA VAL A 119 3.06 8.93 15.83
C VAL A 119 1.62 9.26 15.41
N PRO A 120 0.63 8.43 15.82
CA PRO A 120 -0.78 8.71 15.53
C PRO A 120 -1.22 10.09 16.06
N TRP A 121 -2.01 10.80 15.28
CA TRP A 121 -2.53 12.11 15.67
C TRP A 121 -3.53 12.00 16.84
N SER A 122 -3.94 13.13 17.41
CA SER A 122 -5.03 13.13 18.39
C SER A 122 -6.35 12.71 17.74
N SER A 123 -7.25 12.05 18.48
CA SER A 123 -8.54 11.62 17.93
C SER A 123 -9.32 12.78 17.31
N HIS A 124 -9.24 13.97 17.92
CA HIS A 124 -9.86 15.19 17.40
C HIS A 124 -9.21 15.70 16.10
N ALA A 125 -7.91 15.49 15.93
CA ALA A 125 -7.20 15.83 14.69
C ALA A 125 -7.53 14.82 13.57
N GLU A 126 -7.61 13.54 13.90
CA GLU A 126 -8.05 12.48 12.97
C GLU A 126 -9.48 12.74 12.49
N SER A 127 -10.42 12.97 13.39
CA SER A 127 -11.82 13.28 13.03
C SER A 127 -11.97 14.59 12.25
N ALA A 128 -10.97 15.48 12.27
CA ALA A 128 -11.00 16.69 11.44
C ALA A 128 -10.67 16.40 9.96
N LEU A 129 -10.00 15.28 9.65
CA LEU A 129 -9.71 14.84 8.28
C LEU A 129 -10.94 14.19 7.63
N GLU A 130 -11.78 13.54 8.43
CA GLU A 130 -12.96 12.81 7.96
C GLU A 130 -14.04 13.74 7.36
N GLY A 131 -14.66 13.28 6.26
CA GLY A 131 -15.84 13.93 5.69
C GLY A 131 -15.62 15.34 5.13
N GLN A 132 -14.37 15.73 4.87
CA GLN A 132 -14.05 17.05 4.32
C GLN A 132 -14.59 17.21 2.89
N SER A 133 -15.10 18.40 2.57
CA SER A 133 -15.56 18.73 1.22
C SER A 133 -14.42 18.91 0.21
N ILE A 134 -13.23 19.27 0.70
CA ILE A 134 -11.99 19.36 -0.06
C ILE A 134 -11.14 18.15 0.31
N ASP A 135 -10.74 17.37 -0.70
CA ASP A 135 -9.88 16.20 -0.53
C ASP A 135 -8.62 16.57 0.26
N THR A 136 -8.41 15.90 1.39
CA THR A 136 -7.35 16.21 2.35
C THR A 136 -6.52 14.97 2.60
N LYS A 137 -5.20 15.13 2.51
CA LYS A 137 -4.24 14.04 2.68
C LYS A 137 -3.24 14.31 3.77
N ARG A 138 -2.71 13.23 4.34
CA ARG A 138 -1.60 13.22 5.27
C ARG A 138 -0.44 12.46 4.68
N VAL A 139 0.77 12.98 4.87
CA VAL A 139 2.03 12.36 4.48
C VAL A 139 2.96 12.41 5.68
N GLY A 140 3.45 11.24 6.08
CA GLY A 140 4.37 11.09 7.20
C GLY A 140 5.82 11.05 6.77
N LEU A 141 6.71 10.96 7.75
CA LEU A 141 8.15 10.86 7.53
C LEU A 141 8.52 9.65 6.65
N SER A 142 7.93 8.48 6.91
CA SER A 142 8.22 7.24 6.16
C SER A 142 7.91 7.37 4.67
N ASP A 143 6.86 8.11 4.31
CA ASP A 143 6.48 8.31 2.91
C ASP A 143 7.50 9.17 2.16
N ILE A 144 8.11 10.13 2.86
CA ILE A 144 9.22 10.93 2.33
C ILE A 144 10.49 10.09 2.26
N GLU A 145 10.81 9.32 3.31
CA GLU A 145 11.98 8.42 3.37
C GLU A 145 11.99 7.45 2.19
N ASP A 146 10.85 6.82 1.91
CA ASP A 146 10.72 5.78 0.89
C ASP A 146 10.36 6.33 -0.51
N SER A 147 10.39 7.65 -0.70
CA SER A 147 9.94 8.33 -1.93
C SER A 147 10.79 8.06 -3.18
N GLY A 148 11.85 7.26 -3.08
CA GLY A 148 12.79 7.01 -4.17
C GLY A 148 13.82 8.14 -4.40
N ILE A 149 13.77 9.22 -3.61
CA ILE A 149 14.82 10.25 -3.60
C ILE A 149 16.01 9.74 -2.77
N ASP A 150 17.23 9.91 -3.28
CA ASP A 150 18.45 9.69 -2.51
C ASP A 150 18.71 10.87 -1.56
N TRP A 151 18.10 10.79 -0.38
CA TRP A 151 18.27 11.79 0.67
C TRP A 151 19.71 11.86 1.19
N THR A 152 20.50 10.80 1.03
CA THR A 152 21.92 10.80 1.41
C THR A 152 22.72 11.67 0.46
N ALA A 153 22.50 11.53 -0.85
CA ALA A 153 23.12 12.38 -1.86
C ALA A 153 22.63 13.84 -1.75
N PHE A 154 21.33 14.04 -1.51
CA PHE A 154 20.75 15.37 -1.33
C PHE A 154 21.35 16.09 -0.12
N SER A 155 21.44 15.42 1.04
CA SER A 155 22.04 15.97 2.25
C SER A 155 23.51 16.40 2.06
N ALA A 156 24.25 15.68 1.22
CA ALA A 156 25.67 15.96 0.97
C ALA A 156 25.92 17.04 -0.09
N THR A 157 25.03 17.19 -1.08
CA THR A 157 25.31 17.98 -2.28
C THR A 157 24.27 19.06 -2.60
N GLU A 158 23.13 19.06 -1.90
CA GLU A 158 21.92 19.81 -2.23
C GLU A 158 21.36 19.55 -3.65
N LYS A 159 21.87 18.53 -4.34
CA LYS A 159 21.36 18.10 -5.65
C LYS A 159 20.43 16.91 -5.47
N VAL A 160 19.26 17.00 -6.07
CA VAL A 160 18.27 15.93 -6.04
C VAL A 160 18.70 14.82 -6.98
N GLN A 161 18.76 13.59 -6.46
CA GLN A 161 19.03 12.38 -7.21
C GLN A 161 17.96 11.34 -6.84
N LEU A 162 17.58 10.50 -7.81
CA LEU A 162 16.71 9.36 -7.55
C LEU A 162 17.57 8.12 -7.33
N LEU A 163 17.11 7.24 -6.45
CA LEU A 163 17.68 5.91 -6.26
C LEU A 163 17.65 5.13 -7.58
N ALA A 164 18.67 4.31 -7.80
CA ALA A 164 18.72 3.45 -8.97
C ALA A 164 17.56 2.44 -8.92
N ARG A 165 16.85 2.31 -10.04
CA ARG A 165 15.79 1.29 -10.21
C ARG A 165 16.37 -0.10 -9.98
N LYS A 166 15.56 -0.97 -9.39
CA LYS A 166 15.89 -2.39 -9.25
C LYS A 166 16.14 -3.01 -10.63
N GLN A 167 17.02 -3.99 -10.68
CA GLN A 167 17.25 -4.82 -11.86
C GLN A 167 16.60 -6.19 -11.67
N PRO A 168 15.93 -6.75 -12.69
CA PRO A 168 15.27 -8.03 -12.57
C PRO A 168 16.29 -9.16 -12.33
N ARG A 169 16.01 -9.99 -11.33
CA ARG A 169 16.77 -11.21 -11.05
C ARG A 169 16.40 -12.32 -12.04
N PRO A 170 17.24 -13.36 -12.22
CA PRO A 170 17.01 -14.42 -13.21
C PRO A 170 15.61 -15.06 -13.14
N HIS A 171 15.11 -15.35 -11.94
CA HIS A 171 13.78 -15.97 -11.78
C HIS A 171 12.62 -15.03 -12.14
N GLN A 172 12.82 -13.72 -12.08
CA GLN A 172 11.83 -12.73 -12.50
C GLN A 172 11.79 -12.61 -14.02
N VAL A 173 12.95 -12.74 -14.68
CA VAL A 173 13.04 -12.83 -16.14
C VAL A 173 12.39 -14.12 -16.65
N GLU A 174 12.63 -15.25 -15.98
CA GLU A 174 11.96 -16.53 -16.27
C GLU A 174 10.44 -16.42 -16.09
N ALA A 175 9.98 -15.80 -14.98
CA ALA A 175 8.56 -15.57 -14.72
C ALA A 175 7.91 -14.73 -15.82
N LEU A 176 8.56 -13.63 -16.22
CA LEU A 176 8.09 -12.77 -17.30
C LEU A 176 7.92 -13.53 -18.61
N ALA A 177 8.92 -14.33 -19.00
CA ALA A 177 8.87 -15.13 -20.22
C ALA A 177 7.74 -16.17 -20.19
N ALA A 178 7.58 -16.86 -19.05
CA ALA A 178 6.55 -17.87 -18.88
C ALA A 178 5.13 -17.27 -18.89
N VAL A 179 4.92 -16.14 -18.20
CA VAL A 179 3.62 -15.45 -18.19
C VAL A 179 3.27 -14.91 -19.57
N ARG A 180 4.23 -14.30 -20.28
CA ARG A 180 4.02 -13.80 -21.64
C ARG A 180 3.64 -14.93 -22.61
N ALA A 181 4.31 -16.09 -22.51
CA ALA A 181 3.98 -17.24 -23.33
C ALA A 181 2.60 -17.82 -23.00
N GLY A 182 2.28 -17.98 -21.70
CA GLY A 182 1.01 -18.54 -21.27
C GLY A 182 -0.19 -17.67 -21.62
N LEU A 183 -0.09 -16.35 -21.39
CA LEU A 183 -1.18 -15.41 -21.67
C LEU A 183 -1.28 -14.98 -23.13
N ALA A 184 -0.35 -15.40 -24.00
CA ALA A 184 -0.51 -15.23 -25.44
C ALA A 184 -1.72 -16.06 -25.95
N GLU A 185 -1.84 -17.29 -25.46
CA GLU A 185 -2.89 -18.23 -25.86
C GLU A 185 -4.08 -18.25 -24.89
N ALA A 186 -3.82 -18.13 -23.58
CA ALA A 186 -4.85 -18.21 -22.55
C ALA A 186 -5.30 -16.84 -22.05
N ASP A 187 -6.55 -16.73 -21.60
CA ASP A 187 -7.07 -15.50 -20.99
C ASP A 187 -6.77 -15.37 -19.49
N ARG A 188 -6.34 -16.47 -18.86
CA ARG A 188 -6.10 -16.57 -17.43
C ARG A 188 -4.85 -17.38 -17.15
N GLY A 189 -4.16 -17.05 -16.06
CA GLY A 189 -3.08 -17.90 -15.55
C GLY A 189 -2.60 -17.48 -14.17
N LYS A 190 -1.87 -18.40 -13.52
CA LYS A 190 -1.33 -18.21 -12.17
C LYS A 190 0.18 -18.01 -12.16
N LEU A 191 0.64 -17.09 -11.32
CA LEU A 191 2.04 -16.85 -10.96
C LEU A 191 2.25 -17.15 -9.48
N ILE A 192 2.94 -18.26 -9.18
CA ILE A 192 3.18 -18.71 -7.81
C ILE A 192 4.62 -18.39 -7.43
N MET A 193 4.82 -17.44 -6.52
CA MET A 193 6.17 -17.07 -6.07
C MET A 193 6.21 -16.80 -4.57
N ALA A 194 7.26 -17.28 -3.91
CA ALA A 194 7.48 -17.09 -2.48
C ALA A 194 7.46 -15.61 -2.07
N CYS A 195 6.97 -15.34 -0.86
CA CYS A 195 7.05 -14.00 -0.28
C CYS A 195 8.52 -13.52 -0.21
N GLY A 196 8.77 -12.23 -0.45
CA GLY A 196 10.13 -11.67 -0.49
C GLY A 196 10.91 -11.90 -1.79
N THR A 197 10.42 -12.70 -2.74
CA THR A 197 11.11 -12.91 -4.05
C THR A 197 10.78 -11.87 -5.13
N GLY A 198 9.98 -10.85 -4.77
CA GLY A 198 9.64 -9.71 -5.64
C GLY A 198 8.48 -9.96 -6.61
N LYS A 199 7.35 -10.52 -6.13
CA LYS A 199 6.10 -10.69 -6.91
C LYS A 199 5.62 -9.37 -7.52
N THR A 200 5.44 -8.35 -6.67
CA THR A 200 4.93 -7.03 -7.05
C THR A 200 5.79 -6.36 -8.11
N TYR A 201 7.12 -6.44 -7.96
CA TYR A 201 8.08 -5.97 -8.97
C TYR A 201 8.00 -6.79 -10.26
N THR A 202 7.84 -8.11 -10.18
CA THR A 202 7.70 -8.97 -11.38
C THR A 202 6.42 -8.62 -12.15
N ALA A 203 5.33 -8.32 -11.43
CA ALA A 203 4.05 -7.91 -12.02
C ALA A 203 4.16 -6.58 -12.80
N LEU A 204 4.95 -5.62 -12.30
CA LEU A 204 5.26 -4.39 -13.02
C LEU A 204 5.91 -4.68 -14.38
N HIS A 205 6.96 -5.51 -14.39
CA HIS A 205 7.66 -5.88 -15.64
C HIS A 205 6.76 -6.64 -16.62
N ILE A 206 5.86 -7.49 -16.10
CA ILE A 206 4.85 -8.17 -16.91
C ILE A 206 3.91 -7.15 -17.56
N ALA A 207 3.38 -6.19 -16.79
CA ALA A 207 2.52 -5.15 -17.29
C ALA A 207 3.22 -4.27 -18.34
N GLU A 208 4.45 -3.82 -18.08
CA GLU A 208 5.23 -3.02 -19.03
C GLU A 208 5.54 -3.77 -20.33
N SER A 209 5.92 -5.05 -20.22
CA SER A 209 6.31 -5.85 -21.39
C SER A 209 5.12 -6.34 -22.22
N MET A 210 3.98 -6.66 -21.60
CA MET A 210 2.83 -7.20 -22.32
C MET A 210 1.88 -6.12 -22.82
N ILE A 211 1.71 -5.04 -22.04
CA ILE A 211 0.71 -4.01 -22.30
C ILE A 211 1.38 -2.72 -22.79
N GLY A 212 2.36 -2.23 -22.03
CA GLY A 212 3.14 -1.05 -22.43
C GLY A 212 2.33 0.25 -22.51
N LYS A 213 2.87 1.24 -23.22
CA LYS A 213 2.27 2.57 -23.36
C LYS A 213 0.92 2.52 -24.09
N GLY A 214 -0.03 3.35 -23.68
CA GLY A 214 -1.38 3.41 -24.24
C GLY A 214 -2.32 2.32 -23.74
N GLY A 215 -1.82 1.29 -23.05
CA GLY A 215 -2.65 0.24 -22.48
C GLY A 215 -3.12 0.51 -21.05
N ARG A 216 -3.99 -0.37 -20.56
CA ARG A 216 -4.69 -0.24 -19.28
C ARG A 216 -4.54 -1.50 -18.42
N VAL A 217 -4.12 -1.31 -17.18
CA VAL A 217 -3.95 -2.37 -16.19
C VAL A 217 -4.82 -2.09 -14.97
N LEU A 218 -5.52 -3.11 -14.49
CA LEU A 218 -6.14 -3.10 -13.16
C LEU A 218 -5.28 -3.94 -12.22
N PHE A 219 -4.85 -3.38 -11.10
CA PHE A 219 -4.09 -4.09 -10.06
C PHE A 219 -4.93 -4.17 -8.79
N LEU A 220 -5.35 -5.38 -8.42
CA LEU A 220 -6.21 -5.65 -7.27
C LEU A 220 -5.39 -6.17 -6.08
N VAL A 221 -5.62 -5.56 -4.92
CA VAL A 221 -4.96 -5.89 -3.64
C VAL A 221 -5.97 -6.06 -2.51
N PRO A 222 -5.64 -6.74 -1.40
CA PRO A 222 -6.60 -6.98 -0.34
C PRO A 222 -6.74 -5.85 0.70
N SER A 223 -5.80 -4.91 0.76
CA SER A 223 -5.77 -3.82 1.75
C SER A 223 -5.24 -2.52 1.15
N LEU A 224 -5.56 -1.39 1.80
CA LEU A 224 -5.04 -0.07 1.42
C LEU A 224 -3.51 0.00 1.59
N SER A 225 -2.96 -0.63 2.64
CA SER A 225 -1.51 -0.64 2.89
C SER A 225 -0.72 -1.25 1.73
N LEU A 226 -1.16 -2.41 1.25
CA LEU A 226 -0.57 -3.04 0.06
C LEU A 226 -0.80 -2.22 -1.21
N MET A 227 -1.92 -1.50 -1.31
CA MET A 227 -2.18 -0.59 -2.43
C MET A 227 -1.15 0.54 -2.45
N SER A 228 -0.94 1.20 -1.30
CA SER A 228 0.03 2.30 -1.16
C SER A 228 1.45 1.82 -1.48
N GLN A 229 1.87 0.69 -0.91
CA GLN A 229 3.16 0.08 -1.20
C GLN A 229 3.32 -0.23 -2.70
N THR A 230 2.29 -0.79 -3.34
CA THR A 230 2.35 -1.12 -4.77
C THR A 230 2.48 0.15 -5.61
N ILE A 231 1.70 1.20 -5.33
CA ILE A 231 1.78 2.49 -6.01
C ILE A 231 3.19 3.08 -5.90
N ARG A 232 3.76 3.08 -4.70
CA ARG A 232 5.13 3.57 -4.42
C ARG A 232 6.16 2.80 -5.23
N GLU A 233 6.19 1.48 -5.06
CA GLU A 233 7.17 0.61 -5.71
C GLU A 233 7.07 0.69 -7.24
N TRP A 234 5.86 0.65 -7.78
CA TRP A 234 5.65 0.77 -9.23
C TRP A 234 6.12 2.12 -9.74
N SER A 235 5.81 3.22 -9.05
CA SER A 235 6.23 4.56 -9.49
C SER A 235 7.75 4.73 -9.46
N ILE A 236 8.44 4.13 -8.50
CA ILE A 236 9.90 4.18 -8.37
C ILE A 236 10.57 3.33 -9.47
N ASP A 237 10.14 2.08 -9.62
CA ASP A 237 10.85 1.09 -10.42
C ASP A 237 10.42 1.06 -11.90
N SER A 238 9.31 1.71 -12.26
CA SER A 238 8.77 1.69 -13.62
C SER A 238 9.69 2.36 -14.63
N THR A 239 9.86 1.68 -15.77
CA THR A 239 10.63 2.16 -16.92
C THR A 239 9.76 2.96 -17.89
N ILE A 240 8.45 2.75 -17.87
CA ILE A 240 7.44 3.47 -18.65
C ILE A 240 6.76 4.52 -17.76
N PRO A 241 6.50 5.75 -18.22
CA PRO A 241 5.71 6.70 -17.43
C PRO A 241 4.33 6.12 -17.07
N LEU A 242 3.98 6.14 -15.78
CA LEU A 242 2.69 5.63 -15.30
C LEU A 242 1.66 6.75 -15.22
N ARG A 243 0.42 6.40 -15.52
CA ARG A 243 -0.77 7.20 -15.21
C ARG A 243 -1.60 6.42 -14.20
N SER A 244 -1.39 6.72 -12.93
CA SER A 244 -1.91 5.94 -11.80
C SER A 244 -3.21 6.51 -11.24
N PHE A 245 -4.17 5.64 -10.96
CA PHE A 245 -5.40 5.96 -10.24
C PHE A 245 -5.54 5.04 -9.02
N ALA A 246 -5.96 5.58 -7.88
CA ALA A 246 -6.37 4.78 -6.73
C ALA A 246 -7.90 4.80 -6.63
N VAL A 247 -8.52 3.64 -6.49
CA VAL A 247 -9.97 3.49 -6.30
C VAL A 247 -10.24 2.88 -4.94
N CYS A 248 -11.03 3.60 -4.14
CA CYS A 248 -11.48 3.17 -2.81
C CYS A 248 -13.01 3.15 -2.78
N SER A 249 -13.63 2.38 -1.89
CA SER A 249 -15.07 2.50 -1.65
C SER A 249 -15.34 3.49 -0.52
N ASP A 250 -16.49 4.16 -0.54
CA ASP A 250 -16.90 5.04 0.57
C ASP A 250 -16.95 4.29 1.91
N SER A 251 -17.24 2.99 1.89
CA SER A 251 -17.22 2.11 3.07
C SER A 251 -15.83 1.84 3.67
N GLN A 252 -14.75 2.25 2.99
CA GLN A 252 -13.37 2.18 3.49
C GLN A 252 -12.86 3.52 4.03
N VAL A 253 -13.60 4.61 3.82
CA VAL A 253 -13.24 5.94 4.32
C VAL A 253 -13.64 6.04 5.81
N GLY A 254 -12.68 6.27 6.70
CA GLY A 254 -12.94 6.46 8.14
C GLY A 254 -13.29 5.19 8.94
N VAL A 255 -13.26 4.00 8.33
CA VAL A 255 -13.53 2.74 9.05
C VAL A 255 -12.25 2.16 9.62
N ARG A 256 -11.92 2.53 10.86
CA ARG A 256 -10.98 1.74 11.69
C ARG A 256 -11.69 0.44 12.10
N LYS A 257 -11.38 -0.68 11.47
CA LYS A 257 -11.79 -1.99 12.02
C LYS A 257 -10.94 -2.28 13.25
N ALA A 258 -11.48 -2.00 14.43
CA ALA A 258 -10.90 -2.39 15.71
C ALA A 258 -10.97 -3.91 15.99
N ALA A 259 -11.31 -4.74 15.01
CA ALA A 259 -11.59 -6.16 15.18
C ALA A 259 -11.05 -6.97 13.99
N ASP A 260 -9.73 -7.03 13.86
CA ASP A 260 -8.95 -8.23 13.52
C ASP A 260 -7.48 -7.83 13.46
N GLY A 261 -6.70 -8.33 14.42
CA GLY A 261 -5.38 -7.80 14.78
C GLY A 261 -4.22 -8.11 13.83
N ASP A 262 -4.37 -8.03 12.52
CA ASP A 262 -3.28 -8.36 11.58
C ASP A 262 -3.17 -7.49 10.30
N VAL A 263 -3.88 -6.37 10.22
CA VAL A 263 -3.64 -5.38 9.15
C VAL A 263 -3.36 -4.04 9.81
N ALA A 264 -2.14 -3.52 9.60
CA ALA A 264 -1.86 -2.10 9.79
C ALA A 264 -2.73 -1.33 8.78
N ASP A 265 -3.96 -1.01 9.19
CA ASP A 265 -4.92 -0.30 8.37
C ASP A 265 -4.44 1.16 8.24
N ILE A 266 -3.91 1.48 7.07
CA ILE A 266 -3.71 2.88 6.67
C ILE A 266 -5.07 3.49 6.31
N ASP A 267 -5.22 4.80 6.50
CA ASP A 267 -6.42 5.50 6.07
C ASP A 267 -6.33 5.85 4.57
N VAL A 268 -7.48 6.10 3.92
CA VAL A 268 -7.55 6.64 2.56
C VAL A 268 -6.80 7.97 2.45
N HIS A 269 -6.80 8.75 3.53
CA HIS A 269 -6.06 10.02 3.63
C HIS A 269 -4.53 9.83 3.60
N ASP A 270 -4.02 8.63 3.89
CA ASP A 270 -2.58 8.29 3.91
C ASP A 270 -2.08 7.74 2.56
N LEU A 271 -2.95 7.63 1.54
CA LEU A 271 -2.54 7.19 0.21
C LEU A 271 -1.70 8.25 -0.50
N GLU A 272 -0.65 7.83 -1.21
CA GLU A 272 0.25 8.77 -1.91
C GLU A 272 -0.38 9.47 -3.11
N ILE A 273 -1.32 8.82 -3.81
CA ILE A 273 -2.04 9.40 -4.95
C ILE A 273 -3.52 9.56 -4.65
N PRO A 274 -4.22 10.60 -5.18
CA PRO A 274 -5.61 10.86 -4.83
C PRO A 274 -6.51 9.65 -5.10
N ALA A 275 -7.23 9.21 -4.07
CA ALA A 275 -8.22 8.16 -4.21
C ALA A 275 -9.51 8.71 -4.78
N SER A 276 -10.13 7.98 -5.70
CA SER A 276 -11.47 8.26 -6.18
C SER A 276 -12.44 7.31 -5.50
N THR A 277 -13.47 7.85 -4.85
CA THR A 277 -14.52 7.03 -4.23
C THR A 277 -15.79 6.90 -5.08
N ARG A 278 -15.96 7.80 -6.06
CA ARG A 278 -17.10 7.81 -6.97
C ARG A 278 -16.73 7.29 -8.36
N ALA A 279 -17.46 6.27 -8.81
CA ALA A 279 -17.25 5.64 -10.11
C ALA A 279 -17.29 6.64 -11.28
N ALA A 280 -18.21 7.62 -11.25
CA ALA A 280 -18.35 8.64 -12.29
C ALA A 280 -17.11 9.54 -12.42
N ASP A 281 -16.56 10.02 -11.30
CA ASP A 281 -15.37 10.90 -11.31
C ASP A 281 -14.13 10.15 -11.76
N PHE A 282 -13.97 8.93 -11.25
CA PHE A 282 -12.91 8.03 -11.65
C PHE A 282 -12.97 7.77 -13.16
N ALA A 283 -14.13 7.35 -13.69
CA ALA A 283 -14.31 7.09 -15.11
C ALA A 283 -14.04 8.34 -15.96
N ALA A 284 -14.52 9.52 -15.54
CA ALA A 284 -14.31 10.76 -16.27
C ALA A 284 -12.83 11.09 -16.49
N ARG A 285 -11.99 10.79 -15.49
CA ARG A 285 -10.53 10.98 -15.57
C ARG A 285 -9.86 9.81 -16.30
N ALA A 286 -10.14 8.57 -15.91
CA ALA A 286 -9.43 7.38 -16.40
C ALA A 286 -9.83 6.92 -17.81
N LYS A 287 -10.97 7.35 -18.35
CA LYS A 287 -11.40 7.00 -19.72
C LYS A 287 -10.53 7.62 -20.81
N LEU A 288 -9.92 8.78 -20.55
CA LEU A 288 -9.07 9.47 -21.52
C LEU A 288 -7.87 8.59 -21.87
N ASP A 289 -7.61 8.36 -23.15
CA ASP A 289 -6.40 7.67 -23.60
C ASP A 289 -5.16 8.55 -23.36
N ASP A 290 -4.06 7.92 -22.98
CA ASP A 290 -2.74 8.55 -22.93
C ASP A 290 -1.74 7.62 -23.64
N PRO A 291 -1.41 7.88 -24.92
CA PRO A 291 -0.59 6.98 -25.73
C PRO A 291 0.87 6.92 -25.26
N ASP A 292 1.30 7.83 -24.39
CA ASP A 292 2.68 7.90 -23.91
C ASP A 292 2.89 7.24 -22.55
N LYS A 293 1.80 6.91 -21.85
CA LYS A 293 1.81 6.34 -20.50
C LYS A 293 1.11 4.99 -20.42
N LEU A 294 1.52 4.16 -19.47
CA LEU A 294 0.75 2.98 -19.06
C LEU A 294 -0.28 3.43 -18.03
N THR A 295 -1.57 3.25 -18.31
CA THR A 295 -2.63 3.59 -17.36
C THR A 295 -2.81 2.44 -16.37
N VAL A 296 -2.63 2.70 -15.07
CA VAL A 296 -2.75 1.69 -14.02
C VAL A 296 -3.80 2.13 -13.00
N VAL A 297 -4.80 1.29 -12.80
CA VAL A 297 -5.84 1.47 -11.79
C VAL A 297 -5.53 0.53 -10.64
N PHE A 298 -5.16 1.08 -9.49
CA PHE A 298 -4.97 0.34 -8.26
C PHE A 298 -6.28 0.37 -7.48
N SER A 299 -6.78 -0.80 -7.08
CA SER A 299 -8.02 -0.92 -6.33
C SER A 299 -7.89 -1.99 -5.28
N THR A 300 -8.56 -1.81 -4.15
CA THR A 300 -8.78 -2.95 -3.26
C THR A 300 -9.87 -3.85 -3.84
N TYR A 301 -9.88 -5.14 -3.46
CA TYR A 301 -11.00 -6.02 -3.82
C TYR A 301 -12.33 -5.49 -3.29
N GLN A 302 -12.35 -4.84 -2.12
CA GLN A 302 -13.56 -4.27 -1.53
C GLN A 302 -14.14 -3.12 -2.37
N SER A 303 -13.29 -2.42 -3.13
CA SER A 303 -13.70 -1.32 -4.02
C SER A 303 -14.00 -1.78 -5.46
N ILE A 304 -13.99 -3.09 -5.73
CA ILE A 304 -14.17 -3.62 -7.09
C ILE A 304 -15.50 -3.19 -7.72
N GLN A 305 -16.54 -2.97 -6.92
CA GLN A 305 -17.82 -2.44 -7.40
C GLN A 305 -17.68 -1.04 -8.03
N ALA A 306 -16.86 -0.16 -7.45
CA ALA A 306 -16.65 1.18 -8.01
C ALA A 306 -15.96 1.11 -9.38
N VAL A 307 -15.05 0.15 -9.57
CA VAL A 307 -14.42 -0.13 -10.87
C VAL A 307 -15.44 -0.72 -11.86
N SER A 308 -16.28 -1.65 -11.40
CA SER A 308 -17.35 -2.25 -12.22
C SER A 308 -18.33 -1.19 -12.71
N SER A 309 -18.89 -0.37 -11.82
CA SER A 309 -19.78 0.74 -12.18
C SER A 309 -19.09 1.76 -13.10
N ALA A 310 -17.79 2.00 -12.92
CA ALA A 310 -17.06 2.87 -13.85
C ALA A 310 -17.06 2.31 -15.29
N GLN A 311 -16.93 1.00 -15.46
CA GLN A 311 -17.02 0.34 -16.77
C GLN A 311 -18.45 0.29 -17.29
N LEU A 312 -19.38 -0.25 -16.49
CA LEU A 312 -20.75 -0.56 -16.90
C LEU A 312 -21.61 0.69 -17.05
N ASP A 313 -21.48 1.67 -16.15
CA ASP A 313 -22.39 2.81 -16.07
C ASP A 313 -21.78 4.11 -16.63
N HIS A 314 -20.44 4.18 -16.70
CA HIS A 314 -19.73 5.43 -17.03
C HIS A 314 -18.73 5.32 -18.19
N GLY A 315 -18.68 4.15 -18.85
CA GLY A 315 -17.92 3.98 -20.09
C GLY A 315 -16.41 3.95 -19.91
N LEU A 316 -15.90 3.54 -18.74
CA LEU A 316 -14.48 3.20 -18.60
C LEU A 316 -14.17 2.01 -19.54
N PRO A 317 -13.11 2.10 -20.37
CA PRO A 317 -12.72 1.01 -21.25
C PRO A 317 -12.33 -0.27 -20.49
N ASP A 318 -12.40 -1.39 -21.20
CA ASP A 318 -11.94 -2.68 -20.69
C ASP A 318 -10.43 -2.65 -20.40
N PHE A 319 -9.99 -3.40 -19.40
CA PHE A 319 -8.56 -3.53 -19.07
C PHE A 319 -7.87 -4.51 -20.02
N ASP A 320 -6.63 -4.22 -20.41
CA ASP A 320 -5.82 -5.16 -21.19
C ASP A 320 -5.28 -6.30 -20.31
N LEU A 321 -4.92 -5.97 -19.06
CA LEU A 321 -4.48 -6.93 -18.05
C LEU A 321 -5.09 -6.57 -16.69
N ILE A 322 -5.64 -7.58 -16.03
CA ILE A 322 -6.05 -7.53 -14.62
C ILE A 322 -5.04 -8.38 -13.83
N VAL A 323 -4.40 -7.78 -12.85
CA VAL A 323 -3.47 -8.45 -11.93
C VAL A 323 -4.17 -8.60 -10.58
N CYS A 324 -4.34 -9.84 -10.14
CA CYS A 324 -4.97 -10.20 -8.88
C CYS A 324 -3.89 -10.60 -7.88
N ASP A 325 -3.46 -9.67 -7.03
CA ASP A 325 -2.50 -9.98 -5.97
C ASP A 325 -3.19 -10.62 -4.76
N GLU A 326 -2.43 -11.41 -4.01
CA GLU A 326 -2.93 -12.29 -2.95
C GLU A 326 -4.15 -13.12 -3.38
N ALA A 327 -4.10 -13.70 -4.57
CA ALA A 327 -5.19 -14.44 -5.22
C ALA A 327 -5.72 -15.63 -4.40
N HIS A 328 -4.99 -16.08 -3.39
CA HIS A 328 -5.48 -17.09 -2.45
C HIS A 328 -6.68 -16.60 -1.61
N ARG A 329 -6.92 -15.29 -1.57
CA ARG A 329 -8.08 -14.66 -0.93
C ARG A 329 -9.30 -14.58 -1.85
N THR A 330 -9.15 -14.83 -3.15
CA THR A 330 -10.26 -14.85 -4.12
C THR A 330 -10.94 -16.22 -4.22
N THR A 331 -10.56 -17.14 -3.32
CA THR A 331 -11.24 -18.42 -3.12
C THR A 331 -12.37 -18.28 -2.09
N GLY A 332 -13.38 -19.15 -2.14
CA GLY A 332 -14.47 -19.12 -1.17
C GLY A 332 -15.58 -20.09 -1.53
N VAL A 333 -16.62 -20.11 -0.71
CA VAL A 333 -17.88 -20.81 -0.97
C VAL A 333 -18.97 -19.74 -1.06
N THR A 334 -19.70 -19.69 -2.17
CA THR A 334 -20.90 -18.86 -2.31
C THR A 334 -22.11 -19.77 -2.36
N LEU A 335 -23.08 -19.60 -1.45
CA LEU A 335 -24.33 -20.38 -1.47
C LEU A 335 -25.22 -19.95 -2.65
N ALA A 336 -26.00 -20.87 -3.20
CA ALA A 336 -26.97 -20.53 -4.25
C ALA A 336 -27.95 -19.45 -3.77
N GLY A 337 -27.99 -18.32 -4.49
CA GLY A 337 -28.87 -17.19 -4.19
C GLY A 337 -28.25 -16.12 -3.29
N GLU A 338 -27.02 -16.30 -2.80
CA GLU A 338 -26.26 -15.25 -2.12
C GLU A 338 -25.41 -14.44 -3.10
N GLU A 339 -25.13 -13.17 -2.75
CA GLU A 339 -24.20 -12.36 -3.53
C GLU A 339 -22.76 -12.82 -3.29
N ASP A 340 -22.00 -12.95 -4.38
CA ASP A 340 -20.56 -13.21 -4.28
C ASP A 340 -19.86 -12.15 -3.43
N SER A 341 -18.94 -12.63 -2.59
CA SER A 341 -18.02 -11.74 -1.89
C SER A 341 -17.23 -10.91 -2.90
N ASN A 342 -16.87 -9.68 -2.51
CA ASN A 342 -16.07 -8.79 -3.35
C ASN A 342 -14.76 -9.42 -3.88
N PHE A 343 -14.20 -10.39 -3.15
CA PHE A 343 -13.02 -11.13 -3.55
C PHE A 343 -13.27 -12.14 -4.69
N VAL A 344 -14.47 -12.73 -4.76
CA VAL A 344 -14.84 -13.72 -5.80
C VAL A 344 -15.30 -13.05 -7.09
N ARG A 345 -15.91 -11.86 -7.00
CA ARG A 345 -16.42 -11.09 -8.15
C ARG A 345 -15.38 -10.80 -9.25
N VAL A 346 -14.09 -10.84 -8.93
CA VAL A 346 -13.00 -10.66 -9.91
C VAL A 346 -12.98 -11.76 -10.99
N HIS A 347 -13.55 -12.93 -10.71
CA HIS A 347 -13.60 -14.03 -11.66
C HIS A 347 -14.61 -13.80 -12.78
N ASP A 348 -15.67 -13.04 -12.53
CA ASP A 348 -16.72 -12.75 -13.50
C ASP A 348 -16.29 -11.67 -14.51
N ALA A 349 -16.22 -12.07 -15.79
CA ALA A 349 -15.86 -11.18 -16.88
C ALA A 349 -16.96 -10.19 -17.28
N ALA A 350 -18.21 -10.46 -16.93
CA ALA A 350 -19.32 -9.52 -17.09
C ALA A 350 -19.27 -8.42 -16.00
N TYR A 351 -18.83 -8.78 -14.80
CA TYR A 351 -18.73 -7.85 -13.68
C TYR A 351 -17.51 -6.91 -13.77
N ILE A 352 -16.32 -7.44 -14.06
CA ILE A 352 -15.12 -6.63 -14.36
C ILE A 352 -14.57 -7.06 -15.72
N ARG A 353 -14.61 -6.16 -16.69
CA ARG A 353 -14.20 -6.43 -18.06
C ARG A 353 -12.70 -6.26 -18.24
N GLY A 354 -12.05 -7.29 -18.76
CA GLY A 354 -10.64 -7.25 -19.13
C GLY A 354 -10.21 -8.46 -19.95
N LYS A 355 -9.21 -8.26 -20.81
CA LYS A 355 -8.75 -9.23 -21.81
C LYS A 355 -7.99 -10.39 -21.17
N LYS A 356 -7.04 -10.11 -20.27
CA LYS A 356 -6.22 -11.12 -19.59
C LYS A 356 -6.28 -10.96 -18.07
N ARG A 357 -6.22 -12.06 -17.32
CA ARG A 357 -6.15 -12.08 -15.84
C ARG A 357 -4.95 -12.88 -15.35
N LEU A 358 -4.10 -12.25 -14.54
CA LEU A 358 -2.96 -12.89 -13.89
C LEU A 358 -3.22 -12.99 -12.38
N TYR A 359 -3.29 -14.21 -11.86
CA TYR A 359 -3.49 -14.49 -10.44
C TYR A 359 -2.16 -14.75 -9.75
N MET A 360 -1.80 -13.93 -8.78
CA MET A 360 -0.50 -14.02 -8.10
C MET A 360 -0.68 -14.41 -6.65
N THR A 361 0.15 -15.33 -6.15
CA THR A 361 0.15 -15.71 -4.73
C THR A 361 1.46 -16.39 -4.33
N ALA A 362 1.80 -16.38 -3.04
CA ALA A 362 2.80 -17.30 -2.50
C ALA A 362 2.22 -18.67 -2.11
N THR A 363 0.96 -18.66 -1.69
CA THR A 363 0.31 -19.77 -0.98
C THR A 363 -1.01 -20.07 -1.67
N PRO A 364 -1.02 -20.85 -2.77
CA PRO A 364 -2.26 -21.19 -3.45
C PRO A 364 -3.19 -21.97 -2.52
N ARG A 365 -4.47 -21.61 -2.49
CA ARG A 365 -5.48 -22.25 -1.63
C ARG A 365 -6.31 -23.25 -2.44
N ILE A 366 -6.15 -24.53 -2.11
CA ILE A 366 -6.82 -25.66 -2.77
C ILE A 366 -7.68 -26.39 -1.73
N PHE A 367 -8.91 -26.73 -2.10
CA PHE A 367 -9.85 -27.43 -1.21
C PHE A 367 -9.90 -28.93 -1.54
N GLY A 368 -9.80 -29.76 -0.51
CA GLY A 368 -9.87 -31.22 -0.64
C GLY A 368 -11.28 -31.73 -0.97
N GLU A 369 -11.37 -33.00 -1.37
CA GLU A 369 -12.62 -33.63 -1.82
C GLU A 369 -13.77 -33.55 -0.81
N ALA A 370 -13.48 -33.64 0.49
CA ALA A 370 -14.49 -33.54 1.54
C ALA A 370 -15.22 -32.18 1.50
N VAL A 371 -14.47 -31.08 1.32
CA VAL A 371 -15.03 -29.72 1.26
C VAL A 371 -15.81 -29.52 -0.04
N ARG A 372 -15.31 -30.07 -1.16
CA ARG A 372 -16.02 -30.06 -2.45
C ARG A 372 -17.38 -30.73 -2.34
N LYS A 373 -17.41 -31.94 -1.79
CA LYS A 373 -18.63 -32.69 -1.60
C LYS A 373 -19.63 -31.95 -0.71
N THR A 374 -19.18 -31.35 0.39
CA THR A 374 -20.05 -30.53 1.25
C THR A 374 -20.61 -29.31 0.53
N ALA A 375 -19.84 -28.67 -0.35
CA ALA A 375 -20.33 -27.55 -1.15
C ALA A 375 -21.36 -28.03 -2.18
N ASP A 376 -21.09 -29.13 -2.89
CA ASP A 376 -22.02 -29.73 -3.86
C ASP A 376 -23.33 -30.15 -3.19
N ASP A 377 -23.27 -30.79 -2.02
CA ASP A 377 -24.44 -31.20 -1.22
C ASP A 377 -25.28 -30.00 -0.74
N ALA A 378 -24.69 -28.80 -0.67
CA ALA A 378 -25.33 -27.55 -0.23
C ALA A 378 -25.68 -26.60 -1.39
N ASP A 379 -25.60 -27.08 -2.65
CA ASP A 379 -25.77 -26.26 -3.87
C ASP A 379 -24.89 -24.99 -3.85
N ALA A 380 -23.67 -25.10 -3.33
CA ALA A 380 -22.76 -23.97 -3.15
C ALA A 380 -21.63 -23.98 -4.19
N VAL A 381 -21.31 -22.81 -4.74
CA VAL A 381 -20.21 -22.64 -5.69
C VAL A 381 -18.89 -22.52 -4.92
N LEU A 382 -17.99 -23.48 -5.11
CA LEU A 382 -16.67 -23.49 -4.51
C LEU A 382 -15.62 -22.93 -5.47
N CYS A 383 -15.03 -21.78 -5.14
CA CYS A 383 -13.90 -21.21 -5.88
C CYS A 383 -12.58 -21.73 -5.30
N SER A 384 -11.89 -22.60 -6.04
CA SER A 384 -10.59 -23.17 -5.65
C SER A 384 -9.50 -22.88 -6.69
N MET A 385 -8.26 -22.65 -6.26
CA MET A 385 -7.18 -22.24 -7.18
C MET A 385 -6.70 -23.32 -8.15
N ASP A 386 -7.11 -24.57 -7.97
CA ASP A 386 -6.87 -25.67 -8.91
C ASP A 386 -7.92 -25.74 -10.04
N ASP A 387 -8.95 -24.89 -10.03
CA ASP A 387 -9.92 -24.76 -11.12
C ASP A 387 -9.34 -23.93 -12.29
N PRO A 388 -9.04 -24.55 -13.45
CA PRO A 388 -8.50 -23.84 -14.60
C PRO A 388 -9.50 -22.88 -15.26
N ALA A 389 -10.81 -23.08 -15.08
CA ALA A 389 -11.82 -22.17 -15.65
C ALA A 389 -11.81 -20.80 -14.93
N LEU A 390 -11.62 -20.80 -13.61
CA LEU A 390 -11.60 -19.58 -12.80
C LEU A 390 -10.23 -18.89 -12.77
N PHE A 391 -9.15 -19.67 -12.66
CA PHE A 391 -7.79 -19.16 -12.43
C PHE A 391 -6.82 -19.36 -13.59
N GLY A 392 -7.16 -20.21 -14.58
CA GLY A 392 -6.24 -20.63 -15.62
C GLY A 392 -5.15 -21.59 -15.14
N GLU A 393 -4.25 -21.93 -16.05
CA GLU A 393 -3.12 -22.82 -15.76
C GLU A 393 -2.05 -22.14 -14.90
N THR A 394 -1.24 -22.94 -14.22
CA THR A 394 -0.06 -22.44 -13.50
C THR A 394 1.05 -22.12 -14.51
N LEU A 395 1.31 -20.84 -14.74
CA LEU A 395 2.30 -20.40 -15.73
C LEU A 395 3.72 -20.47 -15.19
N PHE A 396 3.92 -20.21 -13.89
CA PHE A 396 5.24 -20.21 -13.26
C PHE A 396 5.16 -20.46 -11.76
N THR A 397 6.12 -21.24 -11.24
CA THR A 397 6.21 -21.60 -9.81
C THR A 397 7.64 -21.50 -9.27
N ARG A 398 7.82 -20.72 -8.20
CA ARG A 398 9.04 -20.60 -7.39
C ARG A 398 8.69 -20.48 -5.91
N ASN A 399 8.61 -21.61 -5.23
CA ASN A 399 8.19 -21.67 -3.82
C ASN A 399 9.31 -21.28 -2.84
N PHE A 400 8.98 -21.27 -1.55
CA PHE A 400 9.90 -20.85 -0.48
C PHE A 400 11.15 -21.73 -0.43
N SER A 401 10.99 -23.06 -0.51
CA SER A 401 12.10 -24.01 -0.51
C SER A 401 13.08 -23.76 -1.66
N TRP A 402 12.58 -23.47 -2.87
CA TRP A 402 13.43 -23.08 -4.00
C TRP A 402 14.20 -21.79 -3.70
N ALA A 403 13.55 -20.79 -3.12
CA ALA A 403 14.17 -19.50 -2.84
C ALA A 403 15.29 -19.62 -1.77
N VAL A 404 15.10 -20.45 -0.75
CA VAL A 404 16.13 -20.79 0.24
C VAL A 404 17.30 -21.52 -0.41
N GLN A 405 17.03 -22.54 -1.25
CA GLN A 405 18.07 -23.29 -1.98
C GLN A 405 18.90 -22.40 -2.91
N LYS A 406 18.32 -21.31 -3.41
CA LYS A 406 19.00 -20.31 -4.26
C LYS A 406 19.63 -19.16 -3.47
N GLY A 407 19.60 -19.20 -2.14
CA GLY A 407 20.15 -18.13 -1.29
C GLY A 407 19.44 -16.79 -1.46
N LEU A 408 18.19 -16.80 -1.93
CA LEU A 408 17.36 -15.61 -2.10
C LEU A 408 16.60 -15.25 -0.82
N LEU A 409 16.29 -16.24 0.00
CA LEU A 409 15.62 -16.10 1.29
C LEU A 409 16.40 -16.86 2.37
N THR A 410 16.33 -16.35 3.60
CA THR A 410 16.79 -17.05 4.79
C THR A 410 15.74 -18.08 5.19
N ASP A 411 16.18 -19.29 5.52
CA ASP A 411 15.29 -20.34 6.03
C ASP A 411 14.68 -19.95 7.39
N TYR A 412 13.48 -20.45 7.69
CA TYR A 412 12.84 -20.23 8.98
C TYR A 412 13.02 -21.43 9.90
N LYS A 413 12.97 -21.18 11.21
CA LYS A 413 12.90 -22.23 12.23
C LYS A 413 11.65 -22.01 13.05
N VAL A 414 10.76 -23.00 13.04
CA VAL A 414 9.59 -23.00 13.91
C VAL A 414 10.05 -23.37 15.31
N ILE A 415 9.84 -22.47 16.27
CA ILE A 415 10.09 -22.74 17.68
C ILE A 415 8.72 -22.94 18.32
N VAL A 416 8.38 -24.19 18.64
CA VAL A 416 7.18 -24.50 19.41
C VAL A 416 7.54 -24.46 20.89
N LEU A 417 6.93 -23.54 21.63
CA LEU A 417 7.13 -23.41 23.07
C LEU A 417 5.96 -24.05 23.80
N ALA A 418 6.20 -25.19 24.42
CA ALA A 418 5.30 -25.74 25.41
C ALA A 418 5.74 -25.21 26.79
N VAL A 419 4.89 -24.38 27.41
CA VAL A 419 5.06 -24.00 28.82
C VAL A 419 4.12 -24.87 29.65
N ASP A 420 4.68 -25.59 30.61
CA ASP A 420 3.89 -26.32 31.59
C ASP A 420 3.30 -25.32 32.58
N GLU A 421 1.97 -25.21 32.63
CA GLU A 421 1.24 -24.34 33.56
C GLU A 421 1.61 -24.62 35.02
N ALA A 422 1.92 -25.88 35.35
CA ALA A 422 2.34 -26.28 36.70
C ALA A 422 3.79 -25.85 37.02
N ALA A 423 4.61 -25.59 35.99
CA ALA A 423 6.00 -25.17 36.13
C ALA A 423 6.17 -23.64 36.19
N VAL A 424 5.08 -22.87 36.10
CA VAL A 424 5.09 -21.42 36.31
C VAL A 424 5.48 -21.14 37.76
N SER A 425 6.75 -20.73 37.96
CA SER A 425 7.39 -20.66 39.27
C SER A 425 6.62 -19.77 40.28
N SER A 426 6.84 -20.04 41.56
CA SER A 426 6.34 -19.23 42.69
C SER A 426 6.72 -17.74 42.60
N GLY A 427 7.77 -17.38 41.85
CA GLY A 427 8.14 -15.98 41.57
C GLY A 427 7.16 -15.26 40.65
N VAL A 428 6.56 -15.96 39.69
CA VAL A 428 5.51 -15.42 38.80
C VAL A 428 4.19 -15.32 39.56
N GLN A 429 3.88 -16.32 40.40
CA GLN A 429 2.71 -16.26 41.29
C GLN A 429 2.77 -15.06 42.26
N ARG A 430 3.97 -14.66 42.73
CA ARG A 430 4.14 -13.43 43.54
C ARG A 430 3.90 -12.15 42.74
N LEU A 431 4.34 -12.10 41.48
CA LEU A 431 4.09 -10.96 40.60
C LEU A 431 2.60 -10.83 40.23
N LEU A 432 1.88 -11.95 40.12
CA LEU A 432 0.43 -12.00 39.86
C LEU A 432 -0.43 -11.71 41.11
N ALA A 433 0.15 -11.82 42.31
CA ALA A 433 -0.53 -11.57 43.58
C ALA A 433 -0.37 -10.13 44.10
N ASP A 434 0.38 -9.29 43.39
CA ASP A 434 0.55 -7.87 43.70
C ASP A 434 -0.67 -7.09 43.19
N GLU A 435 -1.39 -6.39 44.08
CA GLU A 435 -2.63 -5.65 43.75
C GLU A 435 -2.41 -4.54 42.70
N ASN A 436 -1.16 -4.13 42.47
CA ASN A 436 -0.77 -3.17 41.43
C ASN A 436 -0.44 -3.80 40.06
N ASN A 437 -0.55 -5.13 39.91
CA ASN A 437 -0.11 -5.83 38.71
C ASN A 437 -1.27 -6.62 38.08
N GLU A 438 -1.85 -6.08 37.00
CA GLU A 438 -3.06 -6.62 36.33
C GLU A 438 -2.81 -7.84 35.40
N LEU A 439 -1.62 -8.45 35.44
CA LEU A 439 -1.26 -9.53 34.52
C LEU A 439 -2.06 -10.80 34.82
N LYS A 440 -2.61 -11.44 33.78
CA LYS A 440 -3.24 -12.77 33.89
C LYS A 440 -2.18 -13.87 33.72
N LEU A 441 -2.46 -15.08 34.23
CA LEU A 441 -1.56 -16.25 34.13
C LEU A 441 -1.17 -16.57 32.67
N ASP A 442 -2.12 -16.39 31.73
CA ASP A 442 -1.92 -16.58 30.30
C ASP A 442 -0.91 -15.56 29.72
N ASP A 443 -0.98 -14.29 30.15
CA ASP A 443 -0.06 -13.24 29.69
C ASP A 443 1.35 -13.45 30.24
N ALA A 444 1.48 -13.87 31.50
CA ALA A 444 2.77 -14.23 32.07
C ALA A 444 3.42 -15.42 31.33
N THR A 445 2.61 -16.41 30.95
CA THR A 445 3.05 -17.57 30.17
C THR A 445 3.53 -17.16 28.78
N LYS A 446 2.79 -16.27 28.10
CA LYS A 446 3.21 -15.68 26.81
C LYS A 446 4.49 -14.88 26.94
N ILE A 447 4.64 -14.04 27.96
CA ILE A 447 5.86 -13.24 28.20
C ILE A 447 7.07 -14.15 28.41
N ILE A 448 6.94 -15.19 29.25
CA ILE A 448 8.02 -16.15 29.50
C ILE A 448 8.35 -16.93 28.23
N GLY A 449 7.33 -17.35 27.48
CA GLY A 449 7.48 -17.97 26.18
C GLY A 449 8.30 -17.09 25.24
N CYS A 450 7.85 -15.85 25.00
CA CYS A 450 8.55 -14.87 24.18
C CYS A 450 9.99 -14.63 24.65
N TYR A 451 10.20 -14.45 25.96
CA TYR A 451 11.54 -14.28 26.53
C TYR A 451 12.44 -15.48 26.24
N LYS A 452 11.94 -16.72 26.44
CA LYS A 452 12.69 -17.95 26.13
C LYS A 452 12.98 -18.10 24.64
N ALA A 453 12.02 -17.80 23.75
CA ALA A 453 12.25 -17.80 22.31
C ALA A 453 13.30 -16.77 21.89
N LEU A 454 13.20 -15.53 22.38
CA LEU A 454 14.12 -14.44 22.04
C LEU A 454 15.54 -14.69 22.57
N THR A 455 15.66 -15.21 23.79
CA THR A 455 16.96 -15.58 24.39
C THR A 455 17.51 -16.90 23.86
N LYS A 456 16.70 -17.67 23.11
CA LYS A 456 17.04 -19.03 22.63
C LYS A 456 17.43 -19.98 23.77
N ALA A 457 16.90 -19.74 24.97
CA ALA A 457 17.16 -20.55 26.16
C ALA A 457 16.37 -21.87 26.11
N ASP A 458 16.99 -22.96 26.59
CA ASP A 458 16.39 -24.30 26.69
C ASP A 458 15.78 -24.87 25.39
N LEU A 459 16.23 -24.40 24.22
CA LEU A 459 15.82 -24.98 22.94
C LEU A 459 16.31 -26.43 22.85
N ARG A 460 15.37 -27.38 22.91
CA ARG A 460 15.65 -28.76 22.54
C ARG A 460 15.57 -28.87 21.02
N ALA A 461 16.58 -29.47 20.40
CA ALA A 461 16.49 -29.84 19.01
C ALA A 461 15.39 -30.89 18.88
N ASP A 462 14.38 -30.61 18.05
CA ASP A 462 13.38 -31.63 17.73
C ASP A 462 14.06 -32.75 16.92
N ILE A 463 13.74 -34.00 17.27
CA ILE A 463 14.33 -35.18 16.65
C ILE A 463 13.72 -35.36 15.25
N ALA A 464 14.58 -35.28 14.23
CA ALA A 464 14.38 -35.68 12.84
C ALA A 464 13.17 -35.07 12.10
N SER A 465 13.48 -34.11 11.21
CA SER A 465 12.67 -33.92 10.00
C SER A 465 12.55 -35.25 9.27
N ASP A 466 11.31 -35.68 8.98
CA ASP A 466 11.04 -36.80 8.08
C ASP A 466 11.90 -36.67 6.82
N THR A 467 12.83 -37.60 6.64
CA THR A 467 13.39 -37.93 5.35
C THR A 467 12.26 -38.39 4.45
N VAL A 468 11.65 -37.48 3.71
CA VAL A 468 10.88 -37.82 2.52
C VAL A 468 11.87 -38.47 1.56
N LYS A 469 11.84 -39.80 1.52
CA LYS A 469 12.57 -40.59 0.52
C LYS A 469 12.15 -40.10 -0.86
N SER A 470 13.13 -39.64 -1.63
CA SER A 470 13.01 -39.48 -3.07
C SER A 470 12.69 -40.84 -3.70
N HIS A 471 11.50 -40.95 -4.29
CA HIS A 471 11.24 -41.85 -5.42
C HIS A 471 10.54 -41.07 -6.51
#